data_AF-A0A820G5E2-F1
#
_entry.id   AF-A0A820G5E2-F1
#
_cell.length_a   1.000
_cell.length_b   1.000
_cell.length_c   1.000
_cell.angle_alpha   90.00
_cell.angle_beta   90.00
_cell.angle_gamma   90.00
#
_symmetry.space_group_name_H-M   'P 1'
#
loop_
_entity.id
_entity.type
_entity.pdbx_description
1 polymer ?
#
loop_
_entity_poly.entity_id
_entity_poly.type
_entity_poly.pdbx_seq_one_letter_code
_entity_poly.pdbx_strand_id
1 'polypeptide(L)'
;TMSTTKYYRYENSHCTVTARAGLQDIILNIKGDHCHPPEPEQIQIRTFKQVVKAGAISESIPIPQIYDKEAAHIDLSTLSIAVLPSQRQLGSTFDKARRLQTPFIPNSQLFDIAESYTTTLKNLHFLCIDQIIKRKTRILVFASNEQLELLFDGSVILIDGTFSSLL
;
A
#
# COMPACT_ATOMS: atom_id res chain seq x y z
N THR A 1 2.78 8.65 40.28
CA THR A 1 2.29 9.35 39.08
C THR A 1 3.38 9.33 38.03
N MET A 2 3.26 8.50 36.98
CA MET A 2 4.28 8.42 35.94
C MET A 2 4.17 9.62 35.00
N SER A 3 5.05 10.61 35.14
CA SER A 3 5.15 11.71 34.19
C SER A 3 5.86 11.23 32.93
N THR A 4 5.11 10.74 31.95
CA THR A 4 5.66 10.32 30.65
C THR A 4 6.21 11.55 29.94
N THR A 5 7.53 11.69 29.95
CA THR A 5 8.25 12.79 29.31
C THR A 5 8.74 12.32 27.95
N LYS A 6 8.54 13.13 26.90
CA LYS A 6 9.13 12.88 25.58
C LYS A 6 10.38 13.73 25.40
N TYR A 7 11.39 13.15 24.77
CA TYR A 7 12.63 13.84 24.40
C TYR A 7 12.74 13.90 22.88
N TYR A 8 12.99 15.09 22.37
CA TYR A 8 13.18 15.40 20.97
C TYR A 8 14.63 15.82 20.76
N ARG A 9 15.20 15.43 19.62
CA ARG A 9 16.46 15.95 19.12
C ARG A 9 16.19 16.54 17.74
N TYR A 10 16.87 17.63 17.43
CA TYR A 10 16.83 18.16 16.08
C TYR A 10 17.36 17.13 15.07
N GLU A 11 16.73 17.04 13.90
CA GLU A 11 17.01 15.97 12.93
C GLU A 11 18.40 16.12 12.27
N ASN A 12 18.88 17.35 12.10
CA ASN A 12 20.22 17.59 11.58
C ASN A 12 21.28 17.13 12.59
N SER A 13 22.09 16.15 12.21
CA SER A 13 23.17 15.58 13.03
C SER A 13 24.22 16.61 13.49
N HIS A 14 24.35 17.73 12.78
CA HIS A 14 25.26 18.83 13.13
C HIS A 14 24.69 19.81 14.16
N CYS A 15 23.40 19.69 14.50
CA CYS A 15 22.74 20.49 15.52
C CYS A 15 22.41 19.63 16.75
N THR A 16 22.95 20.01 17.90
CA THR A 16 22.85 19.24 19.14
C THR A 16 21.66 19.64 20.02
N VAL A 17 20.81 20.55 19.53
CA VAL A 17 19.63 21.01 20.27
C VAL A 17 18.70 19.85 20.59
N THR A 18 18.25 19.82 21.84
CA THR A 18 17.27 18.86 22.33
C THR A 18 16.12 19.57 23.02
N ALA A 19 14.91 19.05 22.88
CA ALA A 19 13.73 19.56 23.56
C ALA A 19 13.10 18.47 24.41
N ARG A 20 12.60 18.85 25.58
CA ARG A 20 11.84 18.00 26.49
C ARG A 20 10.39 18.45 26.45
N ALA A 21 9.46 17.56 26.18
CA ALA A 21 8.03 17.86 26.20
C ALA A 21 7.26 16.99 27.20
N GLY A 22 6.15 17.54 27.69
CA GLY A 22 5.19 16.85 28.55
C GLY A 22 4.19 15.98 27.78
N LEU A 23 3.16 15.52 28.49
CA LEU A 23 2.13 14.59 27.99
C LEU A 23 1.27 15.16 26.83
N GLN A 24 1.26 16.48 26.63
CA GLN A 24 0.50 17.17 25.57
C GLN A 24 1.40 17.79 24.50
N ASP A 25 2.66 17.32 24.39
CA ASP A 25 3.68 17.91 23.51
C ASP A 25 3.98 19.40 23.78
N ILE A 26 3.57 19.90 24.95
CA ILE A 26 4.01 21.20 25.47
C ILE A 26 5.50 21.11 25.78
N ILE A 27 6.28 21.97 25.12
CA ILE A 27 7.73 22.06 25.34
C ILE A 27 7.96 22.59 26.75
N LEU A 28 8.56 21.74 27.59
CA LEU A 28 8.91 22.05 28.98
C LEU A 28 10.29 22.69 29.08
N ASN A 29 11.22 22.29 28.21
CA ASN A 29 12.60 22.78 28.22
C ASN A 29 13.27 22.55 26.86
N ILE A 30 14.11 23.48 26.43
CA ILE A 30 14.99 23.36 25.28
C ILE A 30 16.43 23.52 25.77
N LYS A 31 17.31 22.58 25.42
CA LYS A 31 18.73 22.61 25.76
C LYS A 31 19.58 22.81 24.51
N GLY A 32 20.50 23.76 24.59
CA GLY A 32 21.42 24.13 23.51
C GLY A 32 20.81 25.17 22.57
N ASP A 33 21.66 25.74 21.72
CA ASP A 33 21.29 26.71 20.70
C ASP A 33 21.46 26.11 19.30
N HIS A 34 20.59 26.50 18.37
CA HIS A 34 20.72 26.09 16.98
C HIS A 34 21.96 26.75 16.36
N CYS A 35 22.79 25.95 15.70
CA CYS A 35 23.97 26.42 14.96
C CYS A 35 23.66 26.81 13.51
N HIS A 36 22.39 26.94 13.16
CA HIS A 36 21.91 27.21 11.80
C HIS A 36 20.64 28.08 11.86
N PRO A 37 20.33 28.82 10.79
CA PRO A 37 19.08 29.57 10.71
C PRO A 37 17.86 28.62 10.64
N PRO A 38 16.66 29.13 10.96
CA PRO A 38 15.42 28.42 10.68
C PRO A 38 15.26 28.16 9.17
N GLU A 39 14.77 26.97 8.82
CA GLU A 39 14.53 26.56 7.42
C GLU A 39 13.02 26.35 7.21
N PRO A 40 12.23 27.44 7.13
CA PRO A 40 10.76 27.34 7.03
C PRO A 40 10.31 26.57 5.78
N GLU A 41 11.09 26.63 4.70
CA GLU A 41 10.78 25.94 3.46
C GLU A 41 10.82 24.42 3.63
N GLN A 42 11.79 23.91 4.40
CA GLN A 42 11.87 22.48 4.70
C GLN A 42 10.69 22.02 5.55
N ILE A 43 10.23 22.86 6.48
CA ILE A 43 9.05 22.57 7.29
C ILE A 43 7.82 22.47 6.38
N GLN A 44 7.63 23.42 5.46
CA GLN A 44 6.52 23.40 4.49
C GLN A 44 6.53 22.13 3.62
N ILE A 45 7.69 21.74 3.09
CA ILE A 45 7.83 20.52 2.28
C ILE A 45 7.51 19.26 3.09
N ARG A 46 7.90 19.21 4.37
CA ARG A 46 7.59 18.08 5.26
C ARG A 46 6.11 18.00 5.54
N THR A 47 5.46 19.12 5.82
CA THR A 47 4.01 19.20 6.02
C THR A 47 3.29 18.70 4.77
N PHE A 48 3.70 19.17 3.59
CA PHE A 48 3.17 18.68 2.32
C PHE A 48 3.30 17.16 2.17
N LYS A 49 4.50 16.60 2.41
CA LYS A 49 4.72 15.14 2.35
C LYS A 49 3.81 14.38 3.30
N GLN A 50 3.55 14.92 4.48
CA GLN A 50 2.66 14.28 5.46
C GLN A 50 1.20 14.29 4.98
N VAL A 51 0.74 15.40 4.40
CA VAL A 51 -0.61 15.51 3.83
C VAL A 51 -0.79 14.50 2.69
N VAL A 52 0.13 14.48 1.72
CA VAL A 52 0.06 13.52 0.60
C VAL A 52 0.14 12.07 1.09
N LYS A 53 0.97 11.79 2.10
CA LYS A 53 1.05 10.46 2.70
C LYS A 53 -0.26 10.05 3.39
N ALA A 54 -0.90 10.98 4.10
CA ALA A 54 -2.19 10.74 4.73
C ALA A 54 -3.27 10.46 3.68
N GLY A 55 -3.34 11.28 2.63
CA GLY A 55 -4.22 11.05 1.48
C GLY A 55 -3.95 9.72 0.79
N ALA A 56 -2.68 9.35 0.61
CA ALA A 56 -2.30 8.07 0.02
C ALA A 56 -2.80 6.88 0.86
N ILE A 57 -2.95 7.03 2.17
CA ILE A 57 -3.48 6.00 3.06
C ILE A 57 -5.02 5.98 3.03
N SER A 58 -5.68 7.14 3.03
CA SER A 58 -7.13 7.25 3.19
C SER A 58 -7.92 7.19 1.88
N GLU A 59 -7.35 7.66 0.78
CA GLU A 59 -8.05 7.81 -0.50
C GLU A 59 -7.79 6.61 -1.43
N SER A 60 -8.83 6.19 -2.16
CA SER A 60 -8.77 5.11 -3.15
C SER A 60 -8.27 5.56 -4.53
N ILE A 61 -8.08 6.87 -4.74
CA ILE A 61 -7.59 7.40 -6.02
C ILE A 61 -6.07 7.16 -6.19
N PRO A 62 -5.56 7.17 -7.44
CA PRO A 62 -4.14 7.03 -7.72
C PRO A 62 -3.30 8.10 -7.00
N ILE A 63 -2.16 7.70 -6.43
CA ILE A 63 -1.19 8.59 -5.77
C ILE A 63 -0.78 9.81 -6.63
N PRO A 64 -0.58 9.71 -7.97
CA PRO A 64 -0.36 10.88 -8.80
C PRO A 64 -1.46 11.95 -8.66
N GLN A 65 -2.73 11.52 -8.67
CA GLN A 65 -3.86 12.45 -8.57
C GLN A 65 -3.93 13.10 -7.19
N ILE A 66 -3.58 12.36 -6.13
CA ILE A 66 -3.48 12.93 -4.77
C ILE A 66 -2.39 13.98 -4.73
N TYR A 67 -1.20 13.68 -5.28
CA TYR A 67 -0.10 14.62 -5.32
C TYR A 67 -0.49 15.90 -6.05
N ASP A 68 -1.08 15.80 -7.25
CA ASP A 68 -1.45 16.96 -8.06
C ASP A 68 -2.54 17.80 -7.38
N LYS A 69 -3.55 17.14 -6.80
CA LYS A 69 -4.60 17.78 -6.00
C LYS A 69 -4.02 18.56 -4.82
N GLU A 70 -3.19 17.92 -4.00
CA GLU A 70 -2.59 18.57 -2.83
C GLU A 70 -1.61 19.68 -3.23
N ALA A 71 -0.85 19.50 -4.33
CA ALA A 71 0.06 20.51 -4.84
C ALA A 71 -0.67 21.76 -5.35
N ALA A 72 -1.89 21.60 -5.87
CA ALA A 72 -2.73 22.71 -6.32
C ALA A 72 -3.41 23.48 -5.17
N HIS A 73 -3.59 22.85 -4.00
CA HIS A 73 -4.30 23.44 -2.86
C HIS A 73 -3.40 24.01 -1.76
N ILE A 74 -2.10 23.72 -1.80
CA ILE A 74 -1.18 24.13 -0.75
C ILE A 74 -0.57 25.52 -1.02
N ASP A 75 -0.67 26.39 -0.03
CA ASP A 75 0.03 27.69 -0.04
C ASP A 75 1.51 27.51 0.34
N LEU A 76 2.32 27.14 -0.66
CA LEU A 76 3.77 27.03 -0.53
C LEU A 76 4.46 28.34 -0.93
N SER A 77 5.57 28.64 -0.24
CA SER A 77 6.46 29.72 -0.69
C SER A 77 7.08 29.40 -2.05
N THR A 78 7.45 30.42 -2.83
CA THR A 78 8.11 30.24 -4.14
C THR A 78 9.37 29.38 -4.04
N LEU A 79 10.14 29.54 -2.96
CA LEU A 79 11.32 28.74 -2.68
C LEU A 79 10.94 27.27 -2.41
N SER A 80 9.91 27.02 -1.60
CA SER A 80 9.41 25.67 -1.33
C SER A 80 8.89 24.96 -2.58
N ILE A 81 8.24 25.67 -3.50
CA ILE A 81 7.80 25.12 -4.79
C ILE A 81 9.01 24.70 -5.63
N ALA A 82 10.05 25.54 -5.68
CA ALA A 82 11.25 25.26 -6.47
C ALA A 82 12.02 24.02 -6.02
N VAL A 83 11.97 23.69 -4.73
CA VAL A 83 12.62 22.50 -4.16
C VAL A 83 11.63 21.38 -3.81
N LEU A 84 10.37 21.48 -4.27
CA LEU A 84 9.36 20.47 -4.01
C LEU A 84 9.78 19.16 -4.69
N PRO A 85 9.81 18.03 -3.96
CA PRO A 85 10.15 16.75 -4.55
C PRO A 85 9.09 16.33 -5.56
N SER A 86 9.54 15.85 -6.71
CA SER A 86 8.64 15.32 -7.75
C SER A 86 7.85 14.13 -7.25
N GLN A 87 6.67 13.92 -7.85
CA GLN A 87 5.83 12.76 -7.59
C GLN A 87 6.59 11.43 -7.71
N ARG A 88 7.49 11.29 -8.72
CA ARG A 88 8.31 10.08 -8.91
C ARG A 88 9.25 9.79 -7.74
N GLN A 89 9.82 10.83 -7.13
CA GLN A 89 10.72 10.68 -5.98
C GLN A 89 9.96 10.18 -4.73
N LEU A 90 8.67 10.49 -4.61
CA LEU A 90 7.86 10.13 -3.45
C LEU A 90 6.96 8.91 -3.65
N GLY A 91 6.67 8.53 -4.91
CA GLY A 91 5.73 7.47 -5.27
C GLY A 91 6.01 6.17 -4.51
N SER A 92 7.25 5.69 -4.51
CA SER A 92 7.63 4.45 -3.81
C SER A 92 7.37 4.48 -2.30
N THR A 93 7.52 5.65 -1.66
CA THR A 93 7.29 5.84 -0.23
C THR A 93 5.80 5.81 0.07
N PHE A 94 4.99 6.47 -0.75
CA PHE A 94 3.54 6.51 -0.58
C PHE A 94 2.88 5.18 -0.95
N ASP A 95 3.34 4.51 -2.01
CA ASP A 95 2.92 3.16 -2.38
C ASP A 95 3.21 2.16 -1.26
N LYS A 96 4.37 2.30 -0.58
CA LYS A 96 4.69 1.47 0.58
C LYS A 96 3.76 1.76 1.75
N ALA A 97 3.46 3.03 2.03
CA ALA A 97 2.53 3.42 3.09
C ALA A 97 1.11 2.89 2.85
N ARG A 98 0.61 2.99 1.61
CA ARG A 98 -0.67 2.44 1.18
C ARG A 98 -0.70 0.91 1.29
N ARG A 99 0.37 0.23 0.83
CA ARG A 99 0.46 -1.23 0.89
C ARG A 99 0.38 -1.82 2.30
N LEU A 100 0.83 -1.08 3.31
CA LEU A 100 0.72 -1.51 4.71
C LEU A 100 -0.73 -1.50 5.23
N GLN A 101 -1.63 -0.77 4.56
CA GLN A 101 -3.04 -0.64 4.92
C GLN A 101 -3.94 -1.51 4.05
N THR A 102 -3.52 -1.81 2.82
CA THR A 102 -4.25 -2.74 1.95
C THR A 102 -4.05 -4.18 2.41
N PRO A 103 -5.10 -5.01 2.37
CA PRO A 103 -4.97 -6.43 2.68
C PRO A 103 -3.95 -7.09 1.74
N PHE A 104 -3.17 -8.00 2.30
CA PHE A 104 -2.19 -8.78 1.53
C PHE A 104 -2.92 -9.62 0.48
N ILE A 105 -2.62 -9.37 -0.79
CA ILE A 105 -3.04 -10.25 -1.89
C ILE A 105 -1.97 -11.34 -2.00
N PRO A 106 -2.33 -12.63 -1.80
CA PRO A 106 -1.39 -13.72 -1.95
C PRO A 106 -0.78 -13.74 -3.35
N ASN A 107 0.55 -13.73 -3.42
CA ASN A 107 1.29 -13.91 -4.67
C ASN A 107 1.46 -15.40 -5.04
N SER A 108 0.80 -16.31 -4.32
CA SER A 108 0.83 -17.76 -4.56
C SER A 108 -0.54 -18.28 -4.93
N GLN A 109 -0.57 -19.19 -5.91
CA GLN A 109 -1.76 -19.98 -6.26
C GLN A 109 -2.07 -21.11 -5.26
N LEU A 110 -1.32 -21.13 -4.14
CA LEU A 110 -1.48 -22.07 -3.04
C LEU A 110 -2.33 -21.39 -1.97
N PHE A 111 -3.63 -21.67 -1.99
CA PHE A 111 -4.60 -21.19 -1.01
C PHE A 111 -5.64 -22.27 -0.77
N ASP A 112 -6.15 -22.38 0.46
CA ASP A 112 -7.21 -23.34 0.74
C ASP A 112 -8.52 -22.86 0.11
N ILE A 113 -9.21 -23.78 -0.59
CA ILE A 113 -10.52 -23.50 -1.15
C ILE A 113 -11.54 -23.95 -0.13
N ALA A 114 -12.35 -23.02 0.38
CA ALA A 114 -13.39 -23.37 1.34
C ALA A 114 -14.42 -24.30 0.70
N GLU A 115 -14.99 -25.22 1.49
CA GLU A 115 -15.97 -26.22 1.03
C GLU A 115 -17.19 -25.59 0.36
N SER A 116 -17.57 -24.38 0.77
CA SER A 116 -18.64 -23.60 0.13
C SER A 116 -18.38 -23.27 -1.35
N TYR A 117 -17.12 -23.33 -1.80
CA TYR A 117 -16.72 -23.11 -3.19
C TYR A 117 -16.43 -24.41 -3.96
N THR A 118 -16.47 -25.57 -3.30
CA THR A 118 -16.23 -26.87 -3.96
C THR A 118 -17.53 -27.53 -4.43
N THR A 119 -18.67 -26.95 -4.08
CA THR A 119 -20.01 -27.46 -4.37
C THR A 119 -20.88 -26.41 -5.07
N THR A 120 -21.85 -26.88 -5.84
CA THR A 120 -22.90 -26.02 -6.44
C THR A 120 -23.93 -25.62 -5.39
N LEU A 121 -24.84 -24.69 -5.74
CA LEU A 121 -25.99 -24.32 -4.89
C LEU A 121 -26.92 -25.51 -4.55
N LYS A 122 -26.82 -26.62 -5.28
CA LYS A 122 -27.56 -27.87 -5.04
C LYS A 122 -26.74 -28.90 -4.25
N ASN A 123 -25.62 -28.51 -3.66
CA ASN A 123 -24.66 -29.37 -2.96
C ASN A 123 -24.08 -30.50 -3.85
N LEU A 124 -24.02 -30.29 -5.16
CA LEU A 124 -23.33 -31.21 -6.08
C LEU A 124 -21.85 -30.85 -6.18
N HIS A 125 -20.99 -31.84 -6.32
CA HIS A 125 -19.56 -31.64 -6.48
C HIS A 125 -19.25 -30.82 -7.74
N PHE A 126 -18.44 -29.77 -7.59
CA PHE A 126 -18.12 -28.83 -8.66
C PHE A 126 -16.61 -28.64 -8.86
N LEU A 127 -15.80 -28.72 -7.80
CA LEU A 127 -14.34 -28.73 -7.92
C LEU A 127 -13.84 -30.17 -8.17
N CYS A 128 -13.80 -30.60 -9.44
CA CYS A 128 -13.44 -31.96 -9.81
C CYS A 128 -11.95 -32.28 -9.68
N ILE A 129 -11.08 -31.29 -9.98
CA ILE A 129 -9.64 -31.48 -9.89
C ILE A 129 -9.05 -30.33 -9.08
N ASP A 130 -8.27 -30.71 -8.08
CA ASP A 130 -7.41 -29.82 -7.32
C ASP A 130 -6.06 -30.50 -7.14
N GLN A 131 -5.07 -30.11 -7.96
CA GLN A 131 -3.78 -30.76 -7.98
C GLN A 131 -2.63 -29.76 -8.05
N ILE A 132 -1.68 -29.87 -7.12
CA ILE A 132 -0.44 -29.11 -7.15
C ILE A 132 0.58 -29.86 -8.02
N ILE A 133 0.93 -29.33 -9.19
CA ILE A 133 1.94 -29.93 -10.08
C ILE A 133 3.36 -29.58 -9.63
N LYS A 134 3.59 -28.31 -9.26
CA LYS A 134 4.92 -27.77 -8.89
C LYS A 134 4.78 -26.78 -7.74
N ARG A 135 5.91 -26.37 -7.16
CA ARG A 135 6.00 -25.42 -6.01
C ARG A 135 5.19 -24.12 -6.13
N LYS A 136 4.70 -23.76 -7.31
CA LYS A 136 3.84 -22.58 -7.56
C LYS A 136 2.76 -22.80 -8.62
N THR A 137 2.47 -24.06 -8.98
CA THR A 137 1.54 -24.38 -10.07
C THR A 137 0.51 -25.36 -9.56
N ARG A 138 -0.75 -24.95 -9.61
CA ARG A 138 -1.91 -25.74 -9.20
C ARG A 138 -2.91 -25.79 -10.35
N ILE A 139 -3.39 -26.97 -10.68
CA ILE A 139 -4.51 -27.18 -11.60
C ILE A 139 -5.78 -27.20 -10.76
N LEU A 140 -6.72 -26.36 -11.16
CA LEU A 140 -8.09 -26.36 -10.66
C LEU A 140 -9.01 -26.61 -11.84
N VAL A 141 -9.88 -27.61 -11.74
CA VAL A 141 -10.95 -27.84 -12.72
C VAL A 141 -12.27 -27.77 -12.00
N PHE A 142 -13.07 -26.78 -12.40
CA PHE A 142 -14.43 -26.59 -11.93
C PHE A 142 -15.39 -27.03 -13.03
N ALA A 143 -16.12 -28.11 -12.78
CA ALA A 143 -17.12 -28.63 -13.70
C ALA A 143 -18.20 -29.41 -12.92
N SER A 144 -19.43 -29.43 -13.44
CA SER A 144 -20.41 -30.43 -13.02
C SER A 144 -20.26 -31.70 -13.84
N ASN A 145 -20.83 -32.81 -13.37
CA ASN A 145 -20.80 -34.07 -14.14
C ASN A 145 -21.46 -33.90 -15.51
N GLU A 146 -22.57 -33.16 -15.59
CA GLU A 146 -23.26 -32.90 -16.85
C GLU A 146 -22.38 -32.10 -17.83
N GLN A 147 -21.57 -31.16 -17.32
CA GLN A 147 -20.62 -30.42 -18.14
C GLN A 147 -19.49 -31.31 -18.66
N LEU A 148 -19.02 -32.26 -17.85
CA LEU A 148 -18.00 -33.22 -18.26
C LEU A 148 -18.54 -34.22 -19.29
N GLU A 149 -19.78 -34.67 -19.15
CA GLU A 149 -20.47 -35.52 -20.14
C GLU A 149 -20.63 -34.78 -21.47
N LEU A 150 -21.12 -33.53 -21.44
CA LEU A 150 -21.21 -32.70 -22.64
C LEU A 150 -19.85 -32.47 -23.30
N LEU A 151 -18.79 -32.30 -22.51
CA LEU A 151 -17.43 -32.15 -23.02
C LEU A 151 -16.92 -33.46 -23.65
N PHE A 152 -17.26 -34.61 -23.06
CA PHE A 152 -16.88 -35.93 -23.55
C PHE A 152 -17.60 -36.30 -24.86
N ASP A 153 -18.90 -36.00 -24.95
CA ASP A 153 -19.71 -36.27 -26.14
C ASP A 153 -19.45 -35.26 -27.28
N GLY A 154 -18.88 -34.11 -26.95
CA GLY A 154 -18.55 -33.06 -27.91
C GLY A 154 -17.43 -33.47 -28.87
N SER A 155 -17.71 -33.40 -30.18
CA SER A 155 -16.68 -33.63 -31.22
C SER A 155 -15.77 -32.43 -31.45
N VAL A 156 -16.16 -31.23 -30.96
CA VAL A 156 -15.42 -29.97 -31.11
C VAL A 156 -15.46 -29.22 -29.78
N ILE A 157 -14.28 -28.85 -29.29
CA ILE A 157 -14.11 -28.00 -28.10
C ILE A 157 -13.60 -26.65 -28.57
N LEU A 158 -14.39 -25.60 -28.34
CA LEU A 158 -14.01 -24.22 -28.60
C LEU A 158 -13.56 -23.58 -27.29
N ILE A 159 -12.32 -23.10 -27.25
CA ILE A 159 -11.73 -22.46 -26.07
C ILE A 159 -11.43 -21.01 -26.44
N ASP A 160 -12.00 -20.06 -25.70
CA ASP A 160 -11.67 -18.65 -25.87
C ASP A 160 -10.26 -18.37 -25.33
N GLY A 161 -9.46 -17.64 -26.11
CA GLY A 161 -8.03 -17.42 -25.92
C GLY A 161 -7.73 -16.40 -24.83
N THR A 162 -8.09 -16.69 -23.58
CA THR A 162 -7.62 -15.94 -22.39
C THR A 162 -6.40 -16.59 -21.73
N PHE A 163 -5.80 -17.61 -22.35
CA PHE A 163 -4.53 -18.20 -21.93
C PHE A 163 -3.40 -17.60 -22.76
N SER A 164 -2.62 -16.67 -22.18
CA SER A 164 -1.35 -16.28 -22.76
C SER A 164 -0.37 -17.44 -22.61
N SER A 165 0.05 -18.04 -23.73
CA SER A 165 1.12 -19.03 -23.73
C SER A 165 2.45 -18.35 -23.40
N LEU A 166 2.81 -18.31 -22.13
CA LEU A 166 4.20 -18.19 -21.71
C LEU A 166 4.62 -19.58 -21.22
N LEU A 167 4.86 -20.47 -22.20
CA LEU A 167 5.73 -21.63 -22.01
C LEU A 167 7.18 -21.19 -22.25
#